data_AF-A0A2A3E4A0-F1
#
_entry.id   AF-A0A2A3E4A0-F1
#
_cell.length_a   1.000
_cell.length_b   1.000
_cell.length_c   1.000
_cell.angle_alpha   90.00
_cell.angle_beta   90.00
_cell.angle_gamma   90.00
#
_symmetry.space_group_name_H-M   'P 1'
#
loop_
_entity.id
_entity.type
_entity.pdbx_description
1 polymer ?
#
loop_
_entity_poly.entity_id
_entity_poly.type
_entity_poly.pdbx_seq_one_letter_code
_entity_poly.pdbx_strand_id
1 'polypeptide(L)'
;MVAKTSGPQLEQRIQCIKFIIFCLNAIIWMMPYREHFISSLCLHQYESDNHIIVFIRVTNIKLLGSSMFGLCMWLRLDPNFQEWVSFLEIYEFYIGIYILLAASIFIVVITFIGCGVALMEHILGLYIYAGLQLFSYVLGLVGTAILLDYSTYDSKIQPLIRRSMTALINNYQDPKATYILQLIQESIGCCGADGPMDYLTLKKPLPTECRNTVTGNAFFYGCVEEISWFLEGRSGWLAGLALALCMLHIIITALTLTLVRAIKKEERYITFKR
;
A
#
# COMPACT_ATOMS: atom_id res chain seq x y z
N MET A 1 -21.79 22.14 -35.61
CA MET A 1 -22.24 20.88 -34.97
C MET A 1 -20.98 20.28 -34.32
N VAL A 2 -20.66 20.61 -33.06
CA VAL A 2 -20.96 19.85 -31.81
C VAL A 2 -20.36 18.43 -31.88
N ALA A 3 -19.52 17.89 -30.97
CA ALA A 3 -18.71 18.37 -29.85
C ALA A 3 -17.70 17.26 -29.43
N LYS A 4 -16.48 17.66 -29.07
CA LYS A 4 -15.51 17.15 -28.04
C LYS A 4 -15.46 15.66 -27.65
N THR A 5 -14.25 15.08 -27.73
CA THR A 5 -13.73 14.06 -26.77
C THR A 5 -12.22 14.22 -26.52
N SER A 6 -11.86 15.19 -25.70
CA SER A 6 -10.55 15.30 -25.03
C SER A 6 -10.68 14.91 -23.56
N GLY A 7 -10.87 13.61 -23.30
CA GLY A 7 -11.24 13.06 -21.98
C GLY A 7 -10.08 12.43 -21.16
N PRO A 8 -9.31 11.46 -21.69
CA PRO A 8 -8.45 10.64 -20.82
C PRO A 8 -7.06 11.25 -20.48
N GLN A 9 -6.44 12.01 -21.38
CA GLN A 9 -5.10 12.57 -21.11
C GLN A 9 -5.09 13.78 -20.15
N LEU A 10 -6.22 14.49 -20.01
CA LEU A 10 -6.32 15.67 -19.16
C LEU A 10 -6.58 15.29 -17.69
N GLU A 11 -7.36 14.24 -17.46
CA GLU A 11 -7.72 13.75 -16.12
C GLU A 11 -6.53 13.09 -15.41
N GLN A 12 -5.73 12.32 -16.16
CA GLN A 12 -4.50 11.71 -15.65
C GLN A 12 -3.40 12.75 -15.35
N ARG A 13 -3.31 13.84 -16.15
CA ARG A 13 -2.41 14.97 -15.88
C ARG A 13 -2.85 15.79 -14.66
N ILE A 14 -4.15 15.95 -14.43
CA ILE A 14 -4.70 16.61 -13.23
C ILE A 14 -4.47 15.76 -11.97
N GLN A 15 -4.53 14.42 -12.06
CA GLN A 15 -4.26 13.52 -10.94
C GLN A 15 -2.76 13.52 -10.54
N CYS A 16 -1.84 13.50 -11.51
CA CYS A 16 -0.39 13.63 -11.24
C CYS A 16 -0.03 15.00 -10.64
N ILE A 17 -0.65 16.10 -11.09
CA ILE A 17 -0.40 17.44 -10.54
C ILE A 17 -0.93 17.58 -9.11
N LYS A 18 -2.08 16.96 -8.78
CA LYS A 18 -2.61 16.92 -7.41
C LYS A 18 -1.73 16.11 -6.46
N PHE A 19 -1.14 15.00 -6.91
CA PHE A 19 -0.19 14.20 -6.12
C PHE A 19 1.15 14.95 -5.92
N ILE A 20 1.64 15.68 -6.93
CA ILE A 20 2.84 16.53 -6.82
C ILE A 20 2.62 17.73 -5.89
N ILE A 21 1.44 18.36 -5.90
CA ILE A 21 1.06 19.42 -4.95
C ILE A 21 0.87 18.86 -3.53
N PHE A 22 0.40 17.63 -3.37
CA PHE A 22 0.31 16.94 -2.07
C PHE A 22 1.70 16.60 -1.51
N CYS A 23 2.62 16.12 -2.35
CA CYS A 23 4.01 15.88 -1.97
C CYS A 23 4.77 17.20 -1.67
N LEU A 24 4.56 18.27 -2.45
CA LEU A 24 5.18 19.57 -2.19
C LEU A 24 4.60 20.27 -0.95
N ASN A 25 3.30 20.15 -0.67
CA ASN A 25 2.71 20.64 0.59
C ASN A 25 3.13 19.78 1.80
N ALA A 26 3.35 18.47 1.65
CA ALA A 26 3.94 17.62 2.69
C ALA A 26 5.42 17.96 2.98
N ILE A 27 6.16 18.44 1.97
CA ILE A 27 7.55 18.91 2.08
C ILE A 27 7.62 20.34 2.66
N ILE A 28 6.61 21.19 2.44
CA ILE A 28 6.57 22.60 2.87
C ILE A 28 5.96 22.81 4.28
N TRP A 29 5.21 21.85 4.87
CA TRP A 29 4.35 22.10 6.05
C TRP A 29 4.55 21.24 7.33
N MET A 30 5.65 20.49 7.51
CA MET A 30 6.01 19.97 8.87
C MET A 30 7.48 20.22 9.27
N MET A 31 8.07 21.26 8.70
CA MET A 31 8.94 22.12 9.50
C MET A 31 8.05 23.01 10.38
N PRO A 32 8.26 23.02 11.71
CA PRO A 32 8.40 24.28 12.41
C PRO A 32 9.89 24.48 12.65
N TYR A 33 10.40 25.60 12.15
CA TYR A 33 11.78 26.12 12.32
C TYR A 33 12.87 25.62 11.36
N ARG A 34 12.87 26.23 10.16
CA ARG A 34 13.93 27.17 9.75
C ARG A 34 15.32 26.89 10.37
N GLU A 35 16.12 26.09 9.67
CA GLU A 35 17.58 26.10 9.45
C GLU A 35 18.62 26.71 10.45
N HIS A 36 18.28 27.24 11.63
CA HIS A 36 19.24 27.95 12.48
C HIS A 36 19.67 27.23 13.76
N PHE A 37 19.12 26.07 14.10
CA PHE A 37 19.46 25.36 15.34
C PHE A 37 20.50 24.25 15.18
N ILE A 38 20.81 23.86 13.95
CA ILE A 38 21.78 22.78 13.65
C ILE A 38 23.24 23.23 13.89
N SER A 39 23.54 24.54 13.89
CA SER A 39 24.93 25.02 14.07
C SER A 39 25.29 25.44 15.51
N SER A 40 24.34 25.66 16.42
CA SER A 40 24.65 26.29 17.74
C SER A 40 24.65 25.36 18.94
N LEU A 41 24.19 24.12 18.82
CA LEU A 41 24.32 23.09 19.87
C LEU A 41 25.49 22.13 19.67
N CYS A 42 26.34 22.41 18.67
CA CYS A 42 27.57 21.67 18.40
C CYS A 42 28.70 21.97 19.41
N LEU A 43 28.45 22.66 20.53
CA LEU A 43 29.52 23.18 21.39
C LEU A 43 29.38 22.94 22.91
N HIS A 44 28.51 22.06 23.39
CA HIS A 44 28.69 21.57 24.76
C HIS A 44 28.30 20.10 24.94
N GLN A 45 29.34 19.27 24.97
CA GLN A 45 29.43 17.96 25.63
C GLN A 45 28.65 16.76 25.03
N TYR A 46 29.18 16.20 23.94
CA TYR A 46 29.87 14.89 23.88
C TYR A 46 29.41 13.69 24.76
N GLU A 47 28.16 13.62 25.23
CA GLU A 47 27.66 12.48 26.06
C GLU A 47 26.23 12.00 25.68
N SER A 48 25.79 12.21 24.43
CA SER A 48 24.39 11.96 24.00
C SER A 48 24.23 11.26 22.64
N ASP A 49 25.06 10.25 22.34
CA ASP A 49 25.02 9.57 21.03
C ASP A 49 23.77 8.68 20.81
N ASN A 50 23.11 8.20 21.87
CA ASN A 50 21.94 7.31 21.72
C ASN A 50 20.61 8.03 21.45
N HIS A 51 20.41 9.24 22.01
CA HIS A 51 19.13 9.97 21.86
C HIS A 51 18.98 10.56 20.45
N ILE A 52 20.08 11.00 19.84
CA ILE A 52 20.11 11.57 18.49
C ILE A 52 19.76 10.50 17.43
N ILE A 53 20.28 9.28 17.56
CA ILE A 53 19.97 8.17 16.64
C ILE A 53 18.49 7.79 16.70
N VAL A 54 17.89 7.75 17.89
CA VAL A 54 16.46 7.46 18.06
C VAL A 54 15.59 8.55 17.43
N PHE A 55 15.94 9.82 17.62
CA PHE A 55 15.20 10.95 17.05
C PHE A 55 15.24 10.96 15.51
N ILE A 56 16.42 10.73 14.92
CA ILE A 56 16.60 10.62 13.47
C ILE A 56 15.81 9.42 12.89
N ARG A 57 15.73 8.30 13.61
CA ARG A 57 14.96 7.13 13.15
C ARG A 57 13.44 7.39 13.20
N VAL A 58 12.93 8.05 14.24
CA VAL A 58 11.49 8.33 14.42
C VAL A 58 10.94 9.30 13.36
N THR A 59 11.72 10.30 12.93
CA THR A 59 11.30 11.24 11.88
C THR A 59 11.19 10.60 10.50
N ASN A 60 12.08 9.66 10.16
CA ASN A 60 12.03 8.95 8.88
C ASN A 60 10.79 8.03 8.74
N ILE A 61 10.32 7.42 9.83
CA ILE A 61 9.15 6.53 9.80
C ILE A 61 7.84 7.28 9.59
N LYS A 62 7.73 8.53 10.05
CA LYS A 62 6.57 9.40 9.79
C LYS A 62 6.35 9.61 8.29
N LEU A 63 7.44 9.76 7.54
CA LEU A 63 7.42 9.94 6.09
C LEU A 63 6.97 8.66 5.39
N LEU A 64 7.48 7.50 5.83
CA LEU A 64 7.08 6.19 5.30
C LEU A 64 5.62 5.81 5.64
N GLY A 65 5.15 6.17 6.84
CA GLY A 65 3.75 5.98 7.22
C GLY A 65 2.79 6.85 6.40
N SER A 66 3.16 8.11 6.17
CA SER A 66 2.39 9.04 5.33
C SER A 66 2.36 8.61 3.86
N SER A 67 3.48 8.09 3.33
CA SER A 67 3.51 7.57 1.97
C SER A 67 2.66 6.31 1.81
N MET A 68 2.66 5.41 2.80
CA MET A 68 1.79 4.23 2.81
C MET A 68 0.30 4.64 2.84
N PHE A 69 -0.07 5.61 3.69
CA PHE A 69 -1.43 6.16 3.69
C PHE A 69 -1.80 6.73 2.31
N GLY A 70 -0.91 7.52 1.71
CA GLY A 70 -1.10 8.10 0.38
C GLY A 70 -1.27 7.04 -0.71
N LEU A 71 -0.50 5.96 -0.67
CA LEU A 71 -0.61 4.84 -1.61
C LEU A 71 -1.92 4.05 -1.42
N CYS A 72 -2.32 3.76 -0.18
CA CYS A 72 -3.62 3.15 0.10
C CYS A 72 -4.77 4.02 -0.42
N MET A 73 -4.68 5.34 -0.20
CA MET A 73 -5.66 6.30 -0.67
C MET A 73 -5.70 6.34 -2.21
N TRP A 74 -4.53 6.43 -2.85
CA TRP A 74 -4.39 6.41 -4.30
C TRP A 74 -5.04 5.17 -4.92
N LEU A 75 -4.70 3.98 -4.42
CA LEU A 75 -5.25 2.72 -4.92
C LEU A 75 -6.77 2.62 -4.72
N ARG A 76 -7.29 3.23 -3.64
CA ARG A 76 -8.73 3.27 -3.38
C ARG A 76 -9.47 4.28 -4.28
N LEU A 77 -8.87 5.42 -4.60
CA LEU A 77 -9.51 6.47 -5.40
C LEU A 77 -9.36 6.32 -6.90
N ASP A 78 -8.44 5.49 -7.39
CA ASP A 78 -8.26 5.26 -8.82
C ASP A 78 -9.58 4.70 -9.41
N PRO A 79 -10.29 5.48 -10.27
CA PRO A 79 -11.60 5.09 -10.77
C PRO A 79 -11.50 3.86 -11.66
N ASN A 80 -10.42 3.73 -12.43
CA ASN A 80 -10.20 2.54 -13.26
C ASN A 80 -10.13 1.32 -12.34
N PHE A 81 -9.34 1.40 -11.27
CA PHE A 81 -9.19 0.30 -10.33
C PHE A 81 -10.52 -0.10 -9.67
N GLN A 82 -11.38 0.88 -9.36
CA GLN A 82 -12.72 0.60 -8.83
C GLN A 82 -13.62 -0.15 -9.81
N GLU A 83 -13.59 0.23 -11.08
CA GLU A 83 -14.36 -0.45 -12.13
C GLU A 83 -13.87 -1.89 -12.31
N TRP A 84 -12.55 -2.11 -12.38
CA TRP A 84 -11.95 -3.44 -12.47
C TRP A 84 -12.38 -4.37 -11.33
N VAL A 85 -12.31 -3.89 -10.09
CA VAL A 85 -12.73 -4.69 -8.93
C VAL A 85 -14.23 -4.99 -8.97
N SER A 86 -15.06 -4.03 -9.41
CA SER A 86 -16.50 -4.25 -9.56
C SER A 86 -16.84 -5.22 -10.68
N PHE A 87 -16.09 -5.21 -11.79
CA PHE A 87 -16.30 -6.10 -12.92
C PHE A 87 -15.92 -7.55 -12.62
N LEU A 88 -14.88 -7.73 -11.81
CA LEU A 88 -14.40 -9.06 -11.41
C LEU A 88 -15.07 -9.58 -10.13
N GLU A 89 -15.91 -8.78 -9.49
CA GLU A 89 -16.56 -9.07 -8.19
C GLU A 89 -15.57 -9.43 -7.06
N ILE A 90 -14.36 -8.85 -7.09
CA ILE A 90 -13.27 -9.15 -6.14
C ILE A 90 -13.20 -8.16 -4.97
N TYR A 91 -14.33 -8.00 -4.27
CA TYR A 91 -14.44 -7.03 -3.16
C TYR A 91 -13.51 -7.33 -1.98
N GLU A 92 -13.10 -8.58 -1.82
CA GLU A 92 -12.19 -9.07 -0.79
C GLU A 92 -10.83 -8.38 -0.85
N PHE A 93 -10.40 -7.95 -2.03
CA PHE A 93 -9.15 -7.19 -2.21
C PHE A 93 -9.15 -5.88 -1.39
N TYR A 94 -10.29 -5.21 -1.26
CA TYR A 94 -10.39 -3.98 -0.48
C TYR A 94 -10.23 -4.19 1.02
N ILE A 95 -10.49 -5.39 1.54
CA ILE A 95 -10.37 -5.70 2.97
C ILE A 95 -8.91 -5.49 3.41
N GLY A 96 -7.94 -5.99 2.64
CA GLY A 96 -6.52 -5.80 2.92
C GLY A 96 -6.10 -4.32 2.92
N ILE A 97 -6.59 -3.55 1.93
CA ILE A 97 -6.31 -2.12 1.82
C ILE A 97 -6.87 -1.33 3.00
N TYR A 98 -8.10 -1.61 3.44
CA TYR A 98 -8.69 -0.90 4.58
C TYR A 98 -7.93 -1.18 5.89
N ILE A 99 -7.44 -2.40 6.08
CA ILE A 99 -6.61 -2.76 7.24
C ILE A 99 -5.29 -1.98 7.19
N LEU A 100 -4.61 -1.95 6.03
CA LEU A 100 -3.36 -1.19 5.87
C LEU A 100 -3.56 0.33 5.99
N LEU A 101 -4.71 0.84 5.55
CA LEU A 101 -5.10 2.24 5.74
C LEU A 101 -5.24 2.55 7.22
N ALA A 102 -5.96 1.73 7.99
CA ALA A 102 -6.07 1.90 9.44
C ALA A 102 -4.69 1.81 10.12
N ALA A 103 -3.87 0.82 9.75
CA ALA A 103 -2.51 0.66 10.26
C ALA A 103 -1.64 1.90 10.00
N SER A 104 -1.72 2.50 8.81
CA SER A 104 -0.95 3.70 8.46
C SER A 104 -1.29 4.90 9.35
N ILE A 105 -2.57 5.10 9.69
CA ILE A 105 -3.01 6.15 10.63
C ILE A 105 -2.44 5.89 12.03
N PHE A 106 -2.50 4.65 12.50
CA PHE A 106 -1.92 4.27 13.79
C PHE A 106 -0.41 4.55 13.85
N ILE A 107 0.34 4.25 12.78
CA ILE A 107 1.78 4.53 12.71
C ILE A 107 2.07 6.03 12.87
N VAL A 108 1.29 6.89 12.23
CA VAL A 108 1.43 8.36 12.37
C VAL A 108 1.17 8.81 13.81
N VAL A 109 0.15 8.25 14.48
CA VAL A 109 -0.14 8.59 15.89
C VAL A 109 0.98 8.10 16.83
N ILE A 110 1.42 6.86 16.65
CA ILE A 110 2.45 6.24 17.52
C ILE A 110 3.78 6.98 17.39
N THR A 111 4.14 7.43 16.20
CA THR A 111 5.38 8.21 15.99
C THR A 111 5.32 9.61 16.63
N PHE A 112 4.13 10.19 16.83
CA PHE A 112 3.99 11.41 17.64
C PHE A 112 4.22 11.12 19.13
N ILE A 113 3.59 10.06 19.64
CA ILE A 113 3.75 9.60 21.03
C ILE A 113 5.22 9.24 21.33
N GLY A 114 5.90 8.58 20.39
CA GLY A 114 7.31 8.19 20.54
C GLY A 114 8.26 9.36 20.81
N CYS A 115 7.98 10.54 20.25
CA CYS A 115 8.76 11.75 20.53
C CYS A 115 8.57 12.22 21.98
N GLY A 116 7.32 12.24 22.47
CA GLY A 116 7.01 12.65 23.84
C GLY A 116 7.54 11.66 24.89
N VAL A 117 7.41 10.36 24.63
CA VAL A 117 7.90 9.30 25.53
C VAL A 117 9.42 9.31 25.66
N ALA A 118 10.13 9.61 24.57
CA ALA A 118 11.60 9.71 24.61
C ALA A 118 12.10 10.89 25.46
N LEU A 119 11.31 11.96 25.59
CA LEU A 119 11.67 13.15 26.38
C LEU A 119 11.30 13.03 27.87
N MET A 120 10.27 12.28 28.20
CA MET A 120 9.73 12.21 29.56
C MET A 120 10.48 11.20 30.46
N GLU A 121 11.38 10.38 29.90
CA GLU A 121 12.20 9.32 30.55
C GLU A 121 11.44 8.33 31.45
N HIS A 122 10.11 8.39 31.46
CA HIS A 122 9.28 7.57 32.32
C HIS A 122 9.20 6.11 31.81
N ILE A 123 9.70 5.16 32.60
CA ILE A 123 9.82 3.74 32.23
C ILE A 123 8.48 3.13 31.76
N LEU A 124 7.37 3.44 32.43
CA LEU A 124 6.05 2.93 32.04
C LEU A 124 5.64 3.41 30.63
N GLY A 125 5.94 4.67 30.30
CA GLY A 125 5.62 5.24 28.98
C GLY A 125 6.39 4.53 27.87
N LEU A 126 7.64 4.15 28.16
CA LEU A 126 8.52 3.44 27.25
C LEU A 126 8.04 2.00 26.99
N TYR A 127 7.48 1.32 28.00
CA TYR A 127 6.80 0.03 27.84
C TYR A 127 5.51 0.12 27.02
N ILE A 128 4.67 1.14 27.28
CA ILE A 128 3.44 1.38 26.50
C ILE A 128 3.79 1.63 25.04
N TYR A 129 4.82 2.44 24.77
CA TYR A 129 5.30 2.70 23.41
C TYR A 129 5.78 1.42 22.71
N ALA A 130 6.55 0.57 23.39
CA ALA A 130 6.97 -0.73 22.84
C ALA A 130 5.77 -1.64 22.52
N GLY A 131 4.74 -1.65 23.38
CA GLY A 131 3.51 -2.40 23.15
C GLY A 131 2.71 -1.90 21.94
N LEU A 132 2.58 -0.58 21.79
CA LEU A 132 1.93 0.04 20.63
C LEU A 132 2.67 -0.28 19.32
N GLN A 133 4.00 -0.27 19.36
CA GLN A 133 4.83 -0.60 18.21
C GLN A 133 4.64 -2.06 17.76
N LEU A 134 4.56 -2.99 18.71
CA LEU A 134 4.27 -4.40 18.44
C LEU A 134 2.85 -4.58 17.89
N PHE A 135 1.88 -3.83 18.42
CA PHE A 135 0.51 -3.86 17.91
C PHE A 135 0.44 -3.40 16.44
N SER A 136 1.11 -2.30 16.08
CA SER A 136 1.21 -1.86 14.68
C SER A 136 1.91 -2.86 13.78
N TYR A 137 2.94 -3.55 14.27
CA TYR A 137 3.57 -4.66 13.54
C TYR A 137 2.57 -5.76 13.21
N VAL A 138 1.75 -6.19 14.18
CA VAL A 138 0.73 -7.23 13.95
C VAL A 138 -0.32 -6.75 12.94
N LEU A 139 -0.80 -5.52 13.05
CA LEU A 139 -1.76 -4.95 12.09
C LEU A 139 -1.19 -4.88 10.67
N GLY A 140 0.05 -4.40 10.53
CA GLY A 140 0.73 -4.33 9.24
C GLY A 140 0.95 -5.70 8.61
N LEU A 141 1.35 -6.70 9.43
CA LEU A 141 1.56 -8.07 8.97
C LEU A 141 0.25 -8.72 8.51
N VAL A 142 -0.81 -8.61 9.31
CA VAL A 142 -2.15 -9.14 8.96
C VAL A 142 -2.70 -8.47 7.72
N GLY A 143 -2.61 -7.13 7.64
CA GLY A 143 -3.07 -6.37 6.47
C GLY A 143 -2.32 -6.77 5.20
N THR A 144 -1.00 -6.94 5.29
CA THR A 144 -0.19 -7.36 4.14
C THR A 144 -0.44 -8.81 3.75
N ALA A 145 -0.59 -9.71 4.71
CA ALA A 145 -0.90 -11.12 4.44
C ALA A 145 -2.25 -11.27 3.71
N ILE A 146 -3.27 -10.54 4.15
CA ILE A 146 -4.58 -10.53 3.48
C ILE A 146 -4.47 -9.90 2.09
N LEU A 147 -3.75 -8.78 1.95
CA LEU A 147 -3.55 -8.15 0.64
C LEU A 147 -2.88 -9.10 -0.35
N LEU A 148 -1.84 -9.84 0.06
CA LEU A 148 -1.13 -10.78 -0.80
C LEU A 148 -1.99 -12.01 -1.16
N ASP A 149 -2.76 -12.55 -0.21
CA ASP A 149 -3.67 -13.69 -0.45
C ASP A 149 -4.76 -13.40 -1.49
N TYR A 150 -5.08 -12.12 -1.71
CA TYR A 150 -6.07 -11.67 -2.70
C TYR A 150 -5.46 -10.88 -3.87
N SER A 151 -4.13 -10.78 -3.98
CA SER A 151 -3.49 -9.98 -5.05
C SER A 151 -2.37 -10.67 -5.82
N THR A 152 -1.85 -11.79 -5.32
CA THR A 152 -0.70 -12.48 -5.92
C THR A 152 -1.14 -13.61 -6.85
N TYR A 153 -0.31 -13.94 -7.84
CA TYR A 153 -0.45 -15.14 -8.65
C TYR A 153 -0.50 -16.43 -7.79
N ASP A 154 -1.25 -17.44 -8.23
CA ASP A 154 -1.53 -18.72 -7.53
C ASP A 154 -2.19 -18.58 -6.14
N SER A 155 -2.75 -17.41 -5.85
CA SER A 155 -3.52 -17.18 -4.63
C SER A 155 -5.01 -17.46 -4.85
N LYS A 156 -5.82 -17.21 -3.81
CA LYS A 156 -7.28 -17.40 -3.88
C LYS A 156 -7.95 -16.50 -4.92
N ILE A 157 -7.26 -15.51 -5.46
CA ILE A 157 -7.81 -14.59 -6.46
C ILE A 157 -8.05 -15.24 -7.83
N GLN A 158 -7.19 -16.17 -8.27
CA GLN A 158 -7.31 -16.81 -9.58
C GLN A 158 -8.66 -17.53 -9.80
N PRO A 159 -9.15 -18.38 -8.89
CA PRO A 159 -10.45 -19.03 -9.08
C PRO A 159 -11.62 -18.04 -9.05
N LEU A 160 -11.51 -16.93 -8.31
CA LEU A 160 -12.51 -15.85 -8.35
C LEU A 160 -12.54 -15.21 -9.73
N ILE A 161 -11.39 -14.76 -10.25
CA ILE A 161 -11.27 -14.17 -11.59
C ILE A 161 -11.78 -15.14 -12.66
N ARG A 162 -11.40 -16.43 -12.56
CA ARG A 162 -11.84 -17.47 -13.50
C ARG A 162 -13.36 -17.60 -13.52
N ARG A 163 -13.99 -17.64 -12.34
CA ARG A 163 -15.45 -17.73 -12.22
C ARG A 163 -16.12 -16.49 -12.83
N SER A 164 -15.64 -15.30 -12.51
CA SER A 164 -16.19 -14.04 -13.04
C SER A 164 -16.04 -13.99 -14.56
N MET A 165 -14.86 -14.26 -15.11
CA MET A 165 -14.63 -14.30 -16.56
C MET A 165 -15.53 -15.33 -17.26
N THR A 166 -15.66 -16.53 -16.71
CA THR A 166 -16.54 -17.58 -17.26
C THR A 166 -18.01 -17.16 -17.20
N ALA A 167 -18.44 -16.46 -16.14
CA ALA A 167 -19.79 -15.93 -16.02
C ALA A 167 -20.06 -14.84 -17.06
N LEU A 168 -19.11 -13.94 -17.31
CA LEU A 168 -19.21 -12.91 -18.35
C LEU A 168 -19.34 -13.55 -19.76
N ILE A 169 -18.53 -14.56 -20.08
CA ILE A 169 -18.58 -15.27 -21.36
C ILE A 169 -19.94 -15.98 -21.53
N ASN A 170 -20.46 -16.59 -20.47
CA ASN A 170 -21.75 -17.28 -20.53
C ASN A 170 -22.92 -16.31 -20.72
N ASN A 171 -22.85 -15.14 -20.08
CA ASN A 171 -23.86 -14.08 -20.12
C ASN A 171 -23.67 -13.09 -21.28
N TYR A 172 -23.06 -13.50 -22.40
CA TYR A 172 -22.83 -12.66 -23.58
C TYR A 172 -24.09 -12.00 -24.18
N GLN A 173 -25.29 -12.49 -23.84
CA GLN A 173 -26.55 -11.88 -24.26
C GLN A 173 -26.82 -10.54 -23.56
N ASP A 174 -26.24 -10.32 -22.38
CA ASP A 174 -26.34 -9.05 -21.67
C ASP A 174 -25.33 -8.05 -22.29
N PRO A 175 -25.78 -6.90 -22.81
CA PRO A 175 -24.88 -5.88 -23.34
C PRO A 175 -23.86 -5.39 -22.30
N LYS A 176 -24.18 -5.42 -21.00
CA LYS A 176 -23.24 -5.03 -19.94
C LYS A 176 -22.11 -6.04 -19.80
N ALA A 177 -22.43 -7.34 -19.74
CA ALA A 177 -21.43 -8.39 -19.61
C ALA A 177 -20.49 -8.40 -20.82
N THR A 178 -21.03 -8.22 -22.02
CA THR A 178 -20.24 -8.12 -23.25
C THR A 178 -19.35 -6.88 -23.25
N TYR A 179 -19.86 -5.70 -22.88
CA TYR A 179 -19.05 -4.48 -22.79
C TYR A 179 -17.88 -4.63 -21.80
N ILE A 180 -18.14 -5.20 -20.62
CA ILE A 180 -17.10 -5.44 -19.61
C ILE A 180 -16.06 -6.41 -20.14
N LEU A 181 -16.49 -7.52 -20.74
CA LEU A 181 -15.60 -8.53 -21.31
C LEU A 181 -14.69 -7.94 -22.39
N GLN A 182 -15.25 -7.10 -23.26
CA GLN A 182 -14.52 -6.37 -24.30
C GLN A 182 -13.46 -5.45 -23.71
N LEU A 183 -13.85 -4.62 -22.73
CA LEU A 183 -12.94 -3.71 -22.05
C LEU A 183 -11.77 -4.47 -21.40
N ILE A 184 -12.05 -5.60 -20.73
CA ILE A 184 -11.03 -6.43 -20.08
C ILE A 184 -10.04 -6.99 -21.11
N GLN A 185 -10.55 -7.64 -22.14
CA GLN A 185 -9.73 -8.34 -23.14
C GLN A 185 -8.88 -7.36 -23.97
N GLU A 186 -9.43 -6.20 -24.33
CA GLU A 186 -8.72 -5.19 -25.12
C GLU A 186 -7.65 -4.46 -24.28
N SER A 187 -7.95 -4.13 -23.03
CA SER A 187 -7.02 -3.35 -22.18
C SER A 187 -5.84 -4.15 -21.65
N ILE A 188 -6.04 -5.45 -21.36
CA ILE A 188 -4.98 -6.34 -20.88
C ILE A 188 -4.29 -7.07 -22.03
N GLY A 189 -5.01 -7.34 -23.13
CA GLY A 189 -4.49 -8.14 -24.24
C GLY A 189 -4.52 -9.64 -23.95
N CYS A 190 -5.62 -10.12 -23.37
CA CYS A 190 -5.85 -11.51 -23.01
C CYS A 190 -7.11 -12.07 -23.68
N CYS A 191 -7.26 -13.40 -23.73
CA CYS A 191 -8.42 -14.03 -24.36
C CYS A 191 -8.94 -15.23 -23.56
N GLY A 192 -10.25 -15.25 -23.31
CA GLY A 192 -10.91 -16.25 -22.46
C GLY A 192 -10.55 -16.11 -20.99
N ALA A 193 -10.93 -17.11 -20.17
CA ALA A 193 -10.50 -17.18 -18.78
C ALA A 193 -9.08 -17.76 -18.71
N ASP A 194 -8.89 -18.96 -19.27
CA ASP A 194 -7.60 -19.66 -19.35
C ASP A 194 -7.00 -19.60 -20.76
N GLY A 195 -7.82 -19.29 -21.76
CA GLY A 195 -7.37 -19.11 -23.13
C GLY A 195 -8.51 -19.02 -24.14
N PRO A 196 -8.19 -18.84 -25.43
CA PRO A 196 -9.20 -18.71 -26.49
C PRO A 196 -10.07 -19.97 -26.67
N MET A 197 -9.58 -21.13 -26.23
CA MET A 197 -10.30 -22.40 -26.29
C MET A 197 -11.56 -22.44 -25.39
N ASP A 198 -11.66 -21.54 -24.42
CA ASP A 198 -12.84 -21.45 -23.55
C ASP A 198 -14.11 -21.13 -24.33
N TYR A 199 -13.99 -20.28 -25.35
CA TYR A 199 -15.11 -19.93 -26.23
C TYR A 199 -15.60 -21.15 -27.04
N LEU A 200 -14.68 -21.98 -27.52
CA LEU A 200 -15.03 -23.22 -28.22
C LEU A 200 -15.70 -24.23 -27.29
N THR A 201 -15.17 -24.36 -26.07
CA THR A 201 -15.72 -25.27 -25.04
C THR A 201 -17.11 -24.85 -24.60
N LEU A 202 -17.34 -23.55 -24.42
CA LEU A 202 -18.62 -22.96 -24.03
C LEU A 202 -19.59 -22.78 -25.23
N LYS A 203 -19.18 -23.16 -26.44
CA LYS A 203 -19.95 -23.01 -27.70
C LYS A 203 -20.40 -21.57 -27.95
N LYS A 204 -19.51 -20.61 -27.71
CA LYS A 204 -19.73 -19.18 -27.91
C LYS A 204 -18.88 -18.66 -29.07
N PRO A 205 -19.34 -17.64 -29.82
CA PRO A 205 -18.53 -17.00 -30.84
C PRO A 205 -17.35 -16.27 -30.18
N LEU A 206 -16.19 -16.28 -30.84
CA LEU A 206 -15.02 -15.54 -30.38
C LEU A 206 -15.22 -14.04 -30.64
N PRO A 207 -15.11 -13.16 -29.62
CA PRO A 207 -15.25 -11.73 -29.79
C PRO A 207 -14.08 -11.12 -30.59
N THR A 208 -14.32 -9.99 -31.25
CA THR A 208 -13.32 -9.29 -32.06
C THR A 208 -12.18 -8.71 -31.22
N GLU A 209 -12.47 -8.41 -29.96
CA GLU A 209 -11.54 -7.83 -28.98
C GLU A 209 -10.53 -8.84 -28.45
N CYS A 210 -10.83 -10.15 -28.59
CA CYS A 210 -9.92 -11.26 -28.29
C CYS A 210 -8.78 -11.40 -29.30
N ARG A 211 -8.61 -10.45 -30.24
CA ARG A 211 -7.72 -10.55 -31.39
C ARG A 211 -6.71 -9.41 -31.39
N ASN A 212 -5.45 -9.74 -31.60
CA ASN A 212 -4.41 -8.73 -31.73
C ASN A 212 -4.59 -7.94 -33.04
N THR A 213 -4.58 -6.61 -32.95
CA THR A 213 -4.80 -5.70 -34.08
C THR A 213 -3.73 -5.79 -35.16
N VAL A 214 -2.52 -6.26 -34.82
CA VAL A 214 -1.40 -6.37 -35.76
C VAL A 214 -1.41 -7.71 -36.48
N THR A 215 -1.46 -8.82 -35.74
CA THR A 215 -1.32 -10.18 -36.32
C THR A 215 -2.65 -10.73 -36.80
N GLY A 216 -3.78 -10.22 -36.31
CA GLY A 216 -5.07 -10.86 -36.52
C GLY A 216 -5.11 -12.27 -35.92
N ASN A 217 -4.32 -12.58 -34.90
CA ASN A 217 -4.45 -13.85 -34.18
C ASN A 217 -5.14 -13.59 -32.84
N ALA A 218 -5.84 -14.60 -32.32
CA ALA A 218 -6.38 -14.51 -30.97
C ALA A 218 -5.22 -14.41 -29.96
N PHE A 219 -5.41 -13.69 -28.85
CA PHE A 219 -4.43 -13.73 -27.77
C PHE A 219 -4.31 -15.16 -27.23
N PHE A 220 -3.07 -15.61 -27.00
CA PHE A 220 -2.82 -16.96 -26.50
C PHE A 220 -2.97 -17.05 -24.98
N TYR A 221 -2.69 -15.96 -24.26
CA TYR A 221 -2.73 -15.88 -22.80
C TYR A 221 -4.17 -15.74 -22.28
N GLY A 222 -4.48 -16.51 -21.23
CA GLY A 222 -5.74 -16.41 -20.51
C GLY A 222 -5.81 -15.16 -19.65
N CYS A 223 -7.00 -14.56 -19.51
CA CYS A 223 -7.17 -13.37 -18.69
C CYS A 223 -6.92 -13.62 -17.20
N VAL A 224 -7.10 -14.85 -16.70
CA VAL A 224 -6.85 -15.16 -15.28
C VAL A 224 -5.39 -14.89 -14.90
N GLU A 225 -4.44 -15.31 -15.72
CA GLU A 225 -3.02 -15.14 -15.46
C GLU A 225 -2.60 -13.66 -15.60
N GLU A 226 -2.97 -13.04 -16.72
CA GLU A 226 -2.59 -11.65 -17.03
C GLU A 226 -3.22 -10.64 -16.06
N ILE A 227 -4.50 -10.81 -15.67
CA ILE A 227 -5.15 -9.97 -14.66
C ILE A 227 -4.44 -10.13 -13.31
N SER A 228 -4.11 -11.37 -12.92
CA SER A 228 -3.41 -11.61 -11.65
C SER A 228 -2.06 -10.90 -11.63
N TRP A 229 -1.31 -10.94 -12.73
CA TRP A 229 -0.03 -10.25 -12.85
C TRP A 229 -0.18 -8.73 -12.84
N PHE A 230 -1.21 -8.19 -13.49
CA PHE A 230 -1.55 -6.77 -13.44
C PHE A 230 -1.88 -6.29 -12.02
N LEU A 231 -2.68 -7.06 -11.27
CA LEU A 231 -3.03 -6.77 -9.89
C LEU A 231 -1.81 -6.81 -8.97
N GLU A 232 -0.96 -7.84 -9.13
CA GLU A 232 0.28 -7.99 -8.37
C GLU A 232 1.24 -6.81 -8.60
N GLY A 233 1.36 -6.33 -9.84
CA GLY A 233 2.17 -5.15 -10.15
C GLY A 233 1.69 -3.86 -9.45
N ARG A 234 0.38 -3.72 -9.25
CA ARG A 234 -0.22 -2.56 -8.56
C ARG A 234 -0.15 -2.67 -7.04
N SER A 235 -0.42 -3.85 -6.47
CA SER A 235 -0.40 -4.09 -5.02
C SER A 235 1.02 -4.32 -4.47
N GLY A 236 1.96 -4.78 -5.31
CA GLY A 236 3.30 -5.17 -4.90
C GLY A 236 4.09 -4.04 -4.23
N TRP A 237 4.00 -2.81 -4.75
CA TRP A 237 4.63 -1.64 -4.14
C TRP A 237 4.08 -1.36 -2.73
N LEU A 238 2.77 -1.51 -2.54
CA LEU A 238 2.12 -1.31 -1.25
C LEU A 238 2.52 -2.41 -0.25
N ALA A 239 2.48 -3.68 -0.68
CA ALA A 239 2.91 -4.80 0.15
C ALA A 239 4.39 -4.71 0.55
N GLY A 240 5.27 -4.33 -0.39
CA GLY A 240 6.69 -4.13 -0.13
C GLY A 240 6.95 -3.03 0.90
N LEU A 241 6.26 -1.89 0.77
CA LEU A 241 6.38 -0.79 1.75
C LEU A 241 5.88 -1.21 3.13
N ALA A 242 4.75 -1.93 3.20
CA ALA A 242 4.19 -2.41 4.47
C ALA A 242 5.11 -3.42 5.16
N LEU A 243 5.73 -4.35 4.42
CA LEU A 243 6.71 -5.29 4.98
C LEU A 243 7.99 -4.59 5.46
N ALA A 244 8.48 -3.59 4.72
CA ALA A 244 9.63 -2.79 5.15
C ALA A 244 9.34 -2.03 6.46
N LEU A 245 8.15 -1.46 6.59
CA LEU A 245 7.68 -0.85 7.83
C LEU A 245 7.61 -1.87 8.98
N CYS A 246 7.10 -3.08 8.74
CA CYS A 246 7.05 -4.14 9.74
C CYS A 246 8.46 -4.49 10.27
N MET A 247 9.46 -4.59 9.38
CA MET A 247 10.85 -4.82 9.78
C MET A 247 11.40 -3.66 10.63
N LEU A 248 11.10 -2.42 10.27
CA LEU A 248 11.48 -1.25 11.07
C LEU A 248 10.82 -1.26 12.45
N HIS A 249 9.54 -1.63 12.56
CA HIS A 249 8.83 -1.73 13.84
C HIS A 249 9.53 -2.66 14.83
N ILE A 250 10.05 -3.81 14.37
CA ILE A 250 10.81 -4.76 15.19
C ILE A 250 12.11 -4.12 15.69
N ILE A 251 12.87 -3.48 14.79
CA ILE A 251 14.14 -2.83 15.14
C ILE A 251 13.92 -1.75 16.19
N ILE A 252 12.89 -0.92 16.03
CA ILE A 252 12.56 0.15 16.98
C ILE A 252 12.17 -0.44 18.33
N THR A 253 11.34 -1.48 18.34
CA THR A 253 10.94 -2.15 19.58
C THR A 253 12.18 -2.67 20.32
N ALA A 254 13.14 -3.29 19.63
CA ALA A 254 14.39 -3.75 20.24
C ALA A 254 15.19 -2.59 20.85
N LEU A 255 15.31 -1.46 20.14
CA LEU A 255 16.01 -0.27 20.65
C LEU A 255 15.30 0.32 21.87
N THR A 256 13.98 0.43 21.84
CA THR A 256 13.18 0.88 22.98
C THR A 256 13.41 -0.01 24.19
N LEU A 257 13.44 -1.33 24.03
CA LEU A 257 13.73 -2.25 25.14
C LEU A 257 15.17 -2.11 25.67
N THR A 258 16.15 -1.84 24.79
CA THR A 258 17.52 -1.56 25.26
C THR A 258 17.59 -0.25 26.05
N LEU A 259 16.85 0.78 25.64
CA LEU A 259 16.76 2.06 26.36
C LEU A 259 16.10 1.88 27.73
N VAL A 260 15.01 1.11 27.82
CA VAL A 260 14.38 0.74 29.11
C VAL A 260 15.40 0.09 30.06
N ARG A 261 16.21 -0.85 29.55
CA ARG A 261 17.23 -1.54 30.36
C ARG A 261 18.33 -0.59 30.84
N ALA A 262 18.70 0.40 30.02
CA ALA A 262 19.69 1.42 30.38
C ALA A 262 19.18 2.32 31.51
N ILE A 263 17.99 2.91 31.35
CA ILE A 263 17.37 3.80 32.36
C ILE A 263 17.19 3.06 33.70
N LYS A 264 16.68 1.82 33.67
CA LYS A 264 16.50 1.00 34.89
C LYS A 264 17.83 0.63 35.57
N LYS A 265 18.95 0.59 34.83
CA LYS A 265 20.29 0.38 35.42
C LYS A 265 20.76 1.64 36.14
N GLU A 266 20.50 2.81 35.56
CA GLU A 266 20.85 4.10 36.14
C GLU A 266 20.09 4.39 37.44
N GLU A 267 18.76 4.19 37.46
CA GLU A 267 17.95 4.35 38.68
C GLU A 267 18.44 3.51 39.86
N ARG A 268 18.86 2.26 39.60
CA ARG A 268 19.42 1.36 40.63
C ARG A 268 20.75 1.85 41.17
N TYR A 269 21.61 2.42 40.33
CA TYR A 269 22.88 2.98 40.76
C TYR A 269 22.69 4.21 41.66
N ILE A 270 21.73 5.09 41.32
CA ILE A 270 21.38 6.25 42.14
C ILE A 270 20.83 5.80 43.50
N THR A 271 19.99 4.76 43.52
CA THR A 271 19.42 4.23 44.77
C THR A 271 20.48 3.65 45.71
N PHE A 272 21.53 3.00 45.19
CA PHE A 272 22.61 2.43 46.02
C PHE A 272 23.54 3.50 46.64
N LYS A 273 23.59 4.70 46.06
CA LYS A 273 24.46 5.79 46.54
C LYS A 273 23.83 6.58 47.71
N ARG A 274 22.55 6.36 48.02
CA ARG A 274 21.79 7.09 49.04
C ARG A 274 21.62 6.25 50.30
#